data_AF-A0A414UQE0-F1
#
_entry.id   AF-A0A414UQE0-F1
#
_cell.length_a   1.000
_cell.length_b   1.000
_cell.length_c   1.000
_cell.angle_alpha   90.00
_cell.angle_beta   90.00
_cell.angle_gamma   90.00
#
_symmetry.space_group_name_H-M   'P 1'
#
loop_
_entity.id
_entity.type
_entity.pdbx_description
1 polymer ?
#
loop_
_entity_poly.entity_id
_entity_poly.type
_entity_poly.pdbx_seq_one_letter_code
_entity_poly.pdbx_strand_id
1 'polypeptide(L)'
;MKRKMMTRFSAGCLTLLLMFGSVCRVQAAQEPAEPNAGQSAEQMVQTGSVTVQLTPGKEGTSVADVEFSLTKVGKIQDSTYVLLPEYESTKIDLNTLTTAEQLESAAKKLAETAKQEPGKKTDGTGQVVFEKQELGVYLLTAKDQPGYDLVSPTLLSIPTMETDETLHYDIKVEPKHTPRPAEHTAPQTGLFDATIWYVAGGVLLLVLAGGLVIAAKRHEKK
;
A
#
# COMPACT_ATOMS: atom_id res chain seq x y z
N MET A 1 23.87 47.79 41.71
CA MET A 1 23.88 48.83 40.66
C MET A 1 22.57 48.72 39.86
N LYS A 2 21.80 49.77 39.50
CA LYS A 2 22.04 50.87 38.52
C LYS A 2 22.45 50.33 37.14
N ARG A 3 21.87 50.65 35.97
CA ARG A 3 20.70 51.43 35.48
C ARG A 3 20.18 50.67 34.21
N LYS A 4 19.14 51.02 33.42
CA LYS A 4 18.34 52.25 33.19
C LYS A 4 16.86 51.86 32.89
N MET A 5 16.14 52.68 32.12
CA MET A 5 14.74 52.56 31.64
C MET A 5 14.59 53.46 30.38
N MET A 6 13.66 53.13 29.46
CA MET A 6 12.85 54.03 28.60
C MET A 6 12.11 53.14 27.57
N THR A 7 10.79 52.97 27.53
CA THR A 7 9.63 53.90 27.57
C THR A 7 9.45 54.70 26.26
N ARG A 8 8.35 54.44 25.53
CA ARG A 8 7.46 55.48 24.95
C ARG A 8 6.01 54.97 24.88
N PHE A 9 5.11 55.68 25.55
CA PHE A 9 3.67 55.70 25.25
C PHE A 9 3.41 56.55 24.00
N SER A 10 2.28 56.32 23.32
CA SER A 10 1.51 57.39 22.66
C SER A 10 0.03 57.02 22.67
N ALA A 11 -0.85 58.00 22.87
CA ALA A 11 -2.27 57.80 23.13
C ALA A 11 -3.15 58.73 22.30
N GLY A 12 -4.38 58.29 22.05
CA GLY A 12 -5.53 59.16 21.83
C GLY A 12 -5.84 59.56 20.38
N CYS A 13 -7.06 59.27 19.94
CA CYS A 13 -7.97 60.31 19.47
C CYS A 13 -9.42 59.90 19.77
N LEU A 14 -10.18 60.80 20.41
CA LEU A 14 -11.56 60.59 20.89
C LEU A 14 -12.42 61.78 20.43
N THR A 15 -13.30 61.55 19.46
CA THR A 15 -14.42 62.43 19.06
C THR A 15 -15.41 61.54 18.29
N LEU A 16 -16.59 61.18 18.79
CA LEU A 16 -17.78 61.98 19.14
C LEU A 16 -18.37 62.77 17.95
N LEU A 17 -19.49 62.28 17.42
CA LEU A 17 -20.67 63.09 17.05
C LEU A 17 -21.89 62.21 16.71
N LEU A 18 -22.91 62.27 17.55
CA LEU A 18 -24.30 61.90 17.22
C LEU A 18 -24.95 63.10 16.51
N MET A 19 -25.91 62.88 15.61
CA MET A 19 -27.23 63.56 15.60
C MET A 19 -28.15 63.02 14.48
N PHE A 20 -29.47 63.17 14.70
CA PHE A 20 -30.61 63.00 13.76
C PHE A 20 -30.84 61.56 13.22
N GLY A 21 -32.03 60.94 13.33
CA GLY A 21 -33.30 61.35 13.92
C GLY A 21 -34.41 61.55 12.88
N SER A 22 -35.20 60.51 12.62
CA SER A 22 -36.57 60.63 12.08
C SER A 22 -37.36 59.34 12.33
N VAL A 23 -38.67 59.47 12.55
CA VAL A 23 -39.61 58.36 12.80
C VAL A 23 -40.61 58.29 11.65
N CYS A 24 -40.74 57.12 11.02
CA CYS A 24 -41.93 56.75 10.26
C CYS A 24 -42.46 55.41 10.78
N ARG A 25 -43.78 55.33 10.99
CA ARG A 25 -44.51 54.09 11.30
C ARG A 25 -45.39 53.71 10.11
N VAL A 26 -45.73 52.42 10.03
CA VAL A 26 -46.83 51.81 9.25
C VAL A 26 -46.63 51.79 7.72
N GLN A 27 -46.53 50.59 7.12
CA GLN A 27 -47.55 50.00 6.23
C GLN A 27 -47.13 48.56 5.84
N ALA A 28 -48.12 47.73 5.52
CA ALA A 28 -48.08 46.28 5.31
C ALA A 28 -47.20 45.72 4.17
N ALA A 29 -46.91 44.41 4.31
CA ALA A 29 -46.80 43.37 3.29
C ALA A 29 -45.70 43.46 2.20
N GLN A 30 -44.61 42.69 2.40
CA GLN A 30 -43.99 41.90 1.31
C GLN A 30 -43.18 40.71 1.86
N GLU A 31 -43.55 39.48 1.47
CA GLU A 31 -42.70 38.28 1.51
C GLU A 31 -41.97 38.13 0.15
N PRO A 32 -40.96 37.24 0.01
CA PRO A 32 -39.94 36.83 0.98
C PRO A 32 -38.51 37.01 0.39
N ALA A 33 -37.49 37.15 1.25
CA ALA A 33 -36.09 37.02 0.83
C ALA A 33 -35.19 36.64 2.01
N GLU A 34 -34.79 35.37 2.10
CA GLU A 34 -33.75 34.93 3.03
C GLU A 34 -32.37 35.42 2.54
N PRO A 35 -31.59 36.14 3.37
CA PRO A 35 -30.21 36.46 3.03
C PRO A 35 -29.32 35.25 3.37
N ASN A 36 -28.90 34.52 2.33
CA ASN A 36 -27.90 33.47 2.43
C ASN A 36 -26.58 34.04 3.00
N ALA A 37 -26.16 33.53 4.15
CA ALA A 37 -24.89 33.88 4.79
C ALA A 37 -24.23 32.67 5.48
N GLY A 38 -23.55 31.85 4.67
CA GLY A 38 -22.30 31.23 5.11
C GLY A 38 -22.39 30.06 6.10
N GLN A 39 -23.30 29.10 5.88
CA GLN A 39 -23.03 27.74 6.35
C GLN A 39 -21.94 27.12 5.47
N SER A 40 -20.69 27.31 5.88
CA SER A 40 -19.61 26.37 5.55
C SER A 40 -19.91 25.05 6.26
N ALA A 41 -20.86 24.29 5.75
CA ALA A 41 -21.05 22.92 6.16
C ALA A 41 -19.77 22.16 5.80
N GLU A 42 -18.98 21.80 6.81
CA GLU A 42 -18.07 20.68 6.69
C GLU A 42 -18.93 19.46 6.35
N GLN A 43 -19.04 19.16 5.07
CA GLN A 43 -19.67 17.95 4.57
C GLN A 43 -18.82 16.81 5.10
N MET A 44 -19.22 16.24 6.25
CA MET A 44 -18.57 15.09 6.87
C MET A 44 -18.58 13.96 5.85
N VAL A 45 -17.45 13.80 5.15
CA VAL A 45 -17.24 12.70 4.21
C VAL A 45 -17.30 11.44 5.05
N GLN A 46 -18.36 10.66 4.83
CA GLN A 46 -18.53 9.40 5.53
C GLN A 46 -17.38 8.47 5.11
N THR A 47 -16.55 8.10 6.08
CA THR A 47 -15.39 7.23 5.88
C THR A 47 -15.56 5.95 6.67
N GLY A 48 -14.94 4.88 6.20
CA GLY A 48 -14.81 3.63 6.92
C GLY A 48 -13.36 3.31 7.28
N SER A 49 -13.14 2.10 7.79
CA SER A 49 -11.81 1.55 8.03
C SER A 49 -11.72 0.09 7.60
N VAL A 50 -10.49 -0.36 7.34
CA VAL A 50 -10.21 -1.77 7.03
C VAL A 50 -9.14 -2.26 7.99
N THR A 51 -9.50 -3.20 8.85
CA THR A 51 -8.59 -3.94 9.73
C THR A 51 -8.27 -5.28 9.10
N VAL A 52 -7.03 -5.44 8.65
CA VAL A 52 -6.51 -6.72 8.16
C VAL A 52 -5.92 -7.47 9.35
N GLN A 53 -6.32 -8.73 9.51
CA GLN A 53 -5.77 -9.63 10.51
C GLN A 53 -5.18 -10.86 9.81
N LEU A 54 -3.88 -11.06 9.92
CA LEU A 54 -3.25 -12.30 9.50
C LEU A 54 -3.54 -13.43 10.50
N THR A 55 -3.75 -14.62 9.95
CA THR A 55 -3.66 -15.89 10.68
C THR A 55 -2.22 -16.43 10.60
N PRO A 56 -1.81 -17.36 11.49
CA PRO A 56 -0.48 -17.98 11.37
C PRO A 56 -0.31 -18.69 10.02
N GLY A 57 0.83 -18.46 9.37
CA GLY A 57 1.23 -19.17 8.15
C GLY A 57 1.95 -20.49 8.45
N LYS A 58 2.68 -21.00 7.47
CA LYS A 58 3.58 -22.16 7.63
C LYS A 58 4.57 -21.96 8.79
N GLU A 59 4.96 -23.06 9.44
CA GLU A 59 6.00 -23.08 10.46
C GLU A 59 7.28 -22.34 10.00
N GLY A 60 7.78 -21.43 10.86
CA GLY A 60 8.92 -20.55 10.56
C GLY A 60 8.57 -19.21 9.90
N THR A 61 7.31 -18.97 9.51
CA THR A 61 6.86 -17.66 9.02
C THR A 61 6.53 -16.69 10.16
N SER A 62 6.54 -15.39 9.86
CA SER A 62 6.15 -14.32 10.78
C SER A 62 4.91 -13.59 10.27
N VAL A 63 3.91 -13.40 11.13
CA VAL A 63 2.76 -12.53 10.82
C VAL A 63 3.10 -11.04 10.92
N ALA A 64 4.23 -10.67 11.54
CA ALA A 64 4.70 -9.30 11.63
C ALA A 64 5.50 -8.86 10.40
N ASP A 65 5.55 -7.56 10.14
CA ASP A 65 6.29 -6.94 9.01
C ASP A 65 5.80 -7.37 7.61
N VAL A 66 4.58 -7.91 7.48
CA VAL A 66 3.93 -8.20 6.19
C VAL A 66 3.32 -6.92 5.63
N GLU A 67 3.79 -6.50 4.46
CA GLU A 67 3.38 -5.25 3.83
C GLU A 67 2.11 -5.43 2.99
N PHE A 68 1.03 -4.77 3.38
CA PHE A 68 -0.26 -4.72 2.69
C PHE A 68 -0.50 -3.36 2.05
N SER A 69 -1.05 -3.34 0.84
CA SER A 69 -1.52 -2.13 0.17
C SER A 69 -3.03 -2.22 -0.05
N LEU A 70 -3.71 -1.09 0.14
CA LEU A 70 -5.17 -0.98 -0.06
C LEU A 70 -5.42 0.05 -1.16
N THR A 71 -5.74 -0.43 -2.36
CA THR A 71 -5.91 0.41 -3.56
C THR A 71 -7.38 0.57 -3.89
N LYS A 72 -7.87 1.80 -4.06
CA LYS A 72 -9.24 2.05 -4.53
C LYS A 72 -9.34 1.66 -6.00
N VAL A 73 -10.24 0.73 -6.32
CA VAL A 73 -10.46 0.21 -7.70
C VAL A 73 -11.84 0.55 -8.26
N GLY A 74 -12.79 0.89 -7.39
CA GLY A 74 -14.14 1.32 -7.77
C GLY A 74 -14.75 2.35 -6.83
N LYS A 75 -15.84 2.95 -7.27
CA LYS A 75 -16.69 3.89 -6.53
C LYS A 75 -18.11 3.32 -6.43
N ILE A 76 -18.86 3.74 -5.43
CA ILE A 76 -20.28 3.43 -5.30
C ILE A 76 -21.05 4.63 -5.85
N GLN A 77 -21.95 4.41 -6.80
CA GLN A 77 -22.84 5.43 -7.37
C GLN A 77 -24.23 4.84 -7.56
N ASP A 78 -25.26 5.52 -7.06
CA ASP A 78 -26.68 5.11 -7.21
C ASP A 78 -26.93 3.63 -6.82
N SER A 79 -26.30 3.21 -5.71
CA SER A 79 -26.28 1.81 -5.20
C SER A 79 -25.65 0.76 -6.12
N THR A 80 -24.89 1.19 -7.14
CA THR A 80 -24.12 0.32 -8.04
C THR A 80 -22.61 0.51 -7.86
N TYR A 81 -21.84 -0.55 -8.14
CA TYR A 81 -20.39 -0.54 -8.11
C TYR A 81 -19.84 -0.18 -9.49
N VAL A 82 -19.19 0.98 -9.60
CA VAL A 82 -18.61 1.47 -10.85
C VAL A 82 -17.09 1.39 -10.75
N LEU A 83 -16.47 0.61 -11.62
CA LEU A 83 -15.01 0.48 -11.71
C LEU A 83 -14.37 1.84 -12.08
N LEU A 84 -13.17 2.14 -11.58
CA LEU A 84 -12.47 3.38 -11.94
C LEU A 84 -11.91 3.28 -13.38
N PRO A 85 -11.80 4.40 -14.13
CA PRO A 85 -11.35 4.41 -15.53
C PRO A 85 -9.98 3.75 -15.76
N GLU A 86 -9.08 3.82 -14.77
CA GLU A 86 -7.75 3.18 -14.83
C GLU A 86 -7.83 1.65 -14.99
N TYR A 87 -8.92 1.03 -14.53
CA TYR A 87 -9.11 -0.43 -14.55
C TYR A 87 -10.12 -0.91 -15.60
N GLU A 88 -10.77 -0.03 -16.35
CA GLU A 88 -11.76 -0.42 -17.39
C GLU A 88 -11.18 -1.39 -18.43
N SER A 89 -9.88 -1.32 -18.69
CA SER A 89 -9.13 -2.24 -19.54
C SER A 89 -9.27 -3.72 -19.13
N THR A 90 -9.53 -4.01 -17.86
CA THR A 90 -9.74 -5.36 -17.33
C THR A 90 -11.08 -5.97 -17.77
N LYS A 91 -12.07 -5.15 -18.18
CA LYS A 91 -13.44 -5.55 -18.53
C LYS A 91 -14.17 -6.32 -17.41
N ILE A 92 -13.90 -5.97 -16.16
CA ILE A 92 -14.58 -6.52 -14.98
C ILE A 92 -15.82 -5.68 -14.68
N ASP A 93 -16.99 -6.32 -14.55
CA ASP A 93 -18.18 -5.69 -13.96
C ASP A 93 -18.31 -6.15 -12.51
N LEU A 94 -18.07 -5.22 -11.58
CA LEU A 94 -18.10 -5.45 -10.14
C LEU A 94 -19.48 -5.95 -9.65
N ASN A 95 -20.57 -5.63 -10.34
CA ASN A 95 -21.94 -5.99 -9.96
C ASN A 95 -22.28 -7.44 -10.33
N THR A 96 -21.47 -8.08 -11.17
CA THR A 96 -21.66 -9.49 -11.59
C THR A 96 -20.92 -10.50 -10.72
N LEU A 97 -20.07 -10.02 -9.81
CA LEU A 97 -19.21 -10.83 -8.94
C LEU A 97 -20.01 -11.32 -7.73
N THR A 98 -20.64 -12.49 -7.87
CA THR A 98 -21.53 -13.09 -6.86
C THR A 98 -20.92 -14.31 -6.17
N THR A 99 -19.97 -15.00 -6.81
CA THR A 99 -19.27 -16.16 -6.22
C THR A 99 -17.88 -15.81 -5.72
N ALA A 100 -17.36 -16.60 -4.77
CA ALA A 100 -16.01 -16.42 -4.23
C ALA A 100 -14.92 -16.56 -5.32
N GLU A 101 -15.12 -17.44 -6.29
CA GLU A 101 -14.21 -17.67 -7.43
C GLU A 101 -14.22 -16.48 -8.40
N GLN A 102 -15.38 -15.87 -8.62
CA GLN A 102 -15.50 -14.65 -9.43
C GLN A 102 -14.78 -13.48 -8.76
N LEU A 103 -15.01 -13.27 -7.47
CA LEU A 103 -14.32 -12.24 -6.67
C LEU A 103 -12.80 -12.46 -6.65
N GLU A 104 -12.34 -13.70 -6.43
CA GLU A 104 -10.91 -14.02 -6.39
C GLU A 104 -10.23 -13.84 -7.77
N SER A 105 -10.90 -14.25 -8.85
CA SER A 105 -10.42 -14.07 -10.22
C SER A 105 -10.35 -12.59 -10.63
N ALA A 106 -11.39 -11.81 -10.29
CA ALA A 106 -11.40 -10.37 -10.49
C ALA A 106 -10.32 -9.66 -9.67
N ALA A 107 -10.14 -10.03 -8.39
CA ALA A 107 -9.10 -9.47 -7.52
C ALA A 107 -7.69 -9.73 -8.08
N LYS A 108 -7.41 -10.95 -8.56
CA LYS A 108 -6.13 -11.30 -9.19
C LYS A 108 -5.86 -10.46 -10.45
N LYS A 109 -6.85 -10.36 -11.35
CA LYS A 109 -6.74 -9.58 -12.59
C LYS A 109 -6.61 -8.06 -12.36
N LEU A 110 -7.22 -7.54 -11.29
CA LEU A 110 -7.01 -6.16 -10.83
C LEU A 110 -5.61 -5.99 -10.23
N ALA A 111 -5.10 -6.95 -9.45
CA ALA A 111 -3.76 -6.88 -8.88
C ALA A 111 -2.65 -6.88 -9.94
N GLU A 112 -2.85 -7.54 -11.09
CA GLU A 112 -1.93 -7.51 -12.24
C GLU A 112 -1.86 -6.14 -12.93
N THR A 113 -2.91 -5.31 -12.81
CA THR A 113 -3.01 -3.99 -13.46
C THR A 113 -2.86 -2.82 -12.50
N ALA A 114 -3.09 -3.05 -11.19
CA ALA A 114 -2.92 -2.06 -10.15
C ALA A 114 -1.45 -1.69 -9.96
N LYS A 115 -1.18 -0.38 -9.89
CA LYS A 115 0.08 0.13 -9.37
C LYS A 115 0.16 -0.24 -7.89
N GLN A 116 1.32 -0.73 -7.46
CA GLN A 116 1.55 -0.97 -6.04
C GLN A 116 1.67 0.38 -5.31
N GLU A 117 0.59 0.77 -4.63
CA GLU A 117 0.61 1.88 -3.69
C GLU A 117 1.50 1.56 -2.48
N PRO A 118 2.12 2.56 -1.82
CA PRO A 118 2.91 2.35 -0.61
C PRO A 118 2.11 1.61 0.47
N GLY A 119 2.60 0.43 0.86
CA GLY A 119 1.90 -0.40 1.83
C GLY A 119 2.09 0.02 3.28
N LYS A 120 1.22 -0.50 4.15
CA LYS A 120 1.39 -0.52 5.61
C LYS A 120 1.80 -1.93 6.04
N LYS A 121 2.63 -2.01 7.08
CA LYS A 121 3.09 -3.29 7.64
C LYS A 121 2.20 -3.76 8.79
N THR A 122 2.07 -5.07 8.93
CA THR A 122 1.49 -5.70 10.12
C THR A 122 2.37 -5.56 11.35
N ASP A 123 1.73 -5.43 12.51
CA ASP A 123 2.37 -5.41 13.82
C ASP A 123 2.74 -6.83 14.32
N GLY A 124 3.26 -6.90 15.55
CA GLY A 124 3.61 -8.17 16.22
C GLY A 124 2.46 -9.15 16.44
N THR A 125 1.20 -8.73 16.25
CA THR A 125 -0.01 -9.57 16.34
C THR A 125 -0.56 -9.97 14.96
N GLY A 126 0.09 -9.53 13.87
CA GLY A 126 -0.37 -9.77 12.51
C GLY A 126 -1.45 -8.80 12.04
N GLN A 127 -1.65 -7.67 12.73
CA GLN A 127 -2.71 -6.71 12.43
C GLN A 127 -2.19 -5.47 11.71
N VAL A 128 -2.96 -4.94 10.77
CA VAL A 128 -2.74 -3.62 10.16
C VAL A 128 -4.07 -2.92 9.87
N VAL A 129 -4.15 -1.61 10.11
CA VAL A 129 -5.37 -0.82 9.98
C VAL A 129 -5.23 0.30 8.93
N PHE A 130 -6.19 0.35 8.00
CA PHE A 130 -6.38 1.43 7.04
C PHE A 130 -7.56 2.29 7.51
N GLU A 131 -7.26 3.31 8.31
CA GLU A 131 -8.25 4.28 8.80
C GLU A 131 -8.71 5.27 7.71
N LYS A 132 -9.88 5.89 7.90
CA LYS A 132 -10.38 7.05 7.14
C LYS A 132 -10.40 6.83 5.63
N GLN A 133 -10.81 5.63 5.21
CA GLN A 133 -10.99 5.30 3.81
C GLN A 133 -12.34 5.84 3.32
N GLU A 134 -12.36 6.47 2.16
CA GLU A 134 -13.60 6.90 1.51
C GLU A 134 -14.52 5.71 1.17
N LEU A 135 -15.79 5.97 0.91
CA LEU A 135 -16.69 4.93 0.39
C LEU A 135 -16.27 4.52 -1.05
N GLY A 136 -16.35 3.24 -1.37
CA GLY A 136 -15.89 2.68 -2.64
C GLY A 136 -15.58 1.19 -2.60
N VAL A 137 -15.02 0.68 -3.68
CA VAL A 137 -14.51 -0.70 -3.79
C VAL A 137 -13.00 -0.66 -3.80
N TYR A 138 -12.39 -1.49 -2.97
CA TYR A 138 -10.96 -1.54 -2.73
C TYR A 138 -10.40 -2.95 -3.01
N LEU A 139 -9.18 -2.98 -3.50
CA LEU A 139 -8.36 -4.16 -3.65
C LEU A 139 -7.31 -4.16 -2.54
N LEU A 140 -7.37 -5.16 -1.67
CA LEU A 140 -6.31 -5.47 -0.72
C LEU A 140 -5.29 -6.40 -1.41
N THR A 141 -4.04 -5.99 -1.45
CA THR A 141 -2.91 -6.81 -1.90
C THR A 141 -1.86 -6.91 -0.81
N ALA A 142 -1.14 -8.02 -0.75
CA ALA A 142 0.10 -8.11 0.02
C ALA A 142 1.30 -8.10 -0.94
N LYS A 143 2.42 -7.60 -0.45
CA LYS A 143 3.71 -7.68 -1.12
C LYS A 143 4.26 -9.09 -1.01
N ASP A 144 4.73 -9.65 -2.13
CA ASP A 144 5.42 -10.94 -2.10
C ASP A 144 6.75 -10.81 -1.33
N GLN A 145 6.87 -11.50 -0.20
CA GLN A 145 8.05 -11.48 0.66
C GLN A 145 8.31 -12.87 1.29
N PRO A 146 9.57 -13.31 1.42
CA PRO A 146 9.89 -14.66 1.89
C PRO A 146 9.58 -14.90 3.38
N GLY A 147 9.32 -13.85 4.16
CA GLY A 147 9.01 -13.95 5.60
C GLY A 147 7.60 -14.47 5.92
N TYR A 148 6.72 -14.59 4.91
CA TYR A 148 5.36 -15.07 5.07
C TYR A 148 4.87 -15.88 3.84
N ASP A 149 3.71 -16.50 3.99
CA ASP A 149 3.01 -17.24 2.95
C ASP A 149 2.48 -16.33 1.83
N LEU A 150 2.15 -16.91 0.67
CA LEU A 150 1.64 -16.17 -0.48
C LEU A 150 0.17 -15.78 -0.23
N VAL A 151 -0.09 -14.51 0.04
CA VAL A 151 -1.43 -13.96 0.29
C VAL A 151 -2.13 -13.65 -1.03
N SER A 152 -3.37 -14.13 -1.17
CA SER A 152 -4.22 -13.86 -2.35
C SER A 152 -4.81 -12.45 -2.29
N PRO A 153 -4.81 -11.69 -3.40
CA PRO A 153 -5.54 -10.43 -3.50
C PRO A 153 -7.02 -10.60 -3.17
N THR A 154 -7.60 -9.63 -2.46
CA THR A 154 -8.99 -9.67 -1.99
C THR A 154 -9.72 -8.38 -2.36
N LEU A 155 -10.94 -8.48 -2.89
CA LEU A 155 -11.83 -7.33 -3.12
C LEU A 155 -12.76 -7.12 -1.92
N LEU A 156 -13.00 -5.86 -1.58
CA LEU A 156 -13.90 -5.44 -0.50
C LEU A 156 -14.59 -4.11 -0.84
N SER A 157 -15.81 -3.89 -0.31
CA SER A 157 -16.56 -2.63 -0.45
C SER A 157 -16.66 -1.91 0.88
N ILE A 158 -16.53 -0.59 0.89
CA ILE A 158 -16.78 0.28 2.05
C ILE A 158 -17.99 1.17 1.72
N PRO A 159 -19.12 1.06 2.44
CA PRO A 159 -19.43 0.02 3.43
C PRO A 159 -19.60 -1.36 2.76
N THR A 160 -19.59 -2.41 3.58
CA THR A 160 -20.14 -3.72 3.19
C THR A 160 -21.54 -3.88 3.77
N MET A 161 -22.42 -4.59 3.08
CA MET A 161 -23.79 -4.87 3.52
C MET A 161 -23.86 -6.35 3.92
N GLU A 162 -24.17 -6.61 5.18
CA GLU A 162 -24.34 -7.98 5.68
C GLU A 162 -25.75 -8.51 5.39
N THR A 163 -25.98 -9.79 5.71
CA THR A 163 -27.25 -10.48 5.43
C THR A 163 -28.44 -9.91 6.21
N ASP A 164 -28.20 -9.10 7.24
CA ASP A 164 -29.21 -8.43 8.07
C ASP A 164 -29.54 -7.00 7.63
N GLU A 165 -29.15 -6.62 6.41
CA GLU A 165 -29.31 -5.29 5.80
C GLU A 165 -28.54 -4.16 6.53
N THR A 166 -27.67 -4.48 7.49
CA THR A 166 -26.84 -3.48 8.16
C THR A 166 -25.58 -3.12 7.36
N LEU A 167 -25.21 -1.83 7.40
CA LEU A 167 -24.04 -1.30 6.71
C LEU A 167 -22.84 -1.21 7.66
N HIS A 168 -21.82 -2.01 7.38
CA HIS A 168 -20.56 -2.03 8.11
C HIS A 168 -19.53 -1.14 7.41
N TYR A 169 -19.13 -0.06 8.09
CA TYR A 169 -18.09 0.87 7.64
C TYR A 169 -16.69 0.47 8.13
N ASP A 170 -16.61 -0.19 9.29
CA ASP A 170 -15.38 -0.74 9.84
C ASP A 170 -15.32 -2.24 9.55
N ILE A 171 -14.44 -2.62 8.63
CA ILE A 171 -14.38 -3.96 8.06
C ILE A 171 -13.20 -4.70 8.65
N LYS A 172 -13.43 -5.90 9.21
CA LYS A 172 -12.35 -6.82 9.56
C LYS A 172 -12.22 -7.89 8.46
N VAL A 173 -11.02 -8.08 7.94
CA VAL A 173 -10.73 -9.07 6.89
C VAL A 173 -9.55 -9.97 7.29
N GLU A 174 -9.72 -11.27 7.06
CA GLU A 174 -8.69 -12.30 7.26
C GLU A 174 -8.34 -12.87 5.87
N PRO A 175 -7.30 -12.34 5.20
CA PRO A 175 -7.04 -12.65 3.80
C PRO A 175 -6.53 -14.09 3.63
N LYS A 176 -7.00 -14.77 2.58
CA LYS A 176 -6.54 -16.13 2.24
C LYS A 176 -5.05 -16.11 1.88
N HIS A 177 -4.31 -17.11 2.36
CA HIS A 177 -2.92 -17.32 1.98
C HIS A 177 -2.63 -18.80 1.67
N THR A 178 -1.51 -19.05 1.02
CA THR A 178 -1.04 -20.40 0.68
C THR A 178 0.45 -20.53 0.98
N PRO A 179 0.89 -21.64 1.60
CA PRO A 179 2.30 -21.88 1.86
C PRO A 179 3.17 -21.73 0.63
N ARG A 180 4.26 -20.97 0.73
CA ARG A 180 5.19 -20.80 -0.40
C ARG A 180 5.69 -22.17 -0.87
N PRO A 181 5.73 -22.45 -2.19
CA PRO A 181 6.37 -23.63 -2.73
C PRO A 181 7.79 -23.80 -2.15
N ALA A 182 8.16 -25.02 -1.80
CA ALA A 182 9.51 -25.29 -1.31
C ALA A 182 10.53 -24.88 -2.40
N GLU A 183 11.49 -24.04 -2.04
CA GLU A 183 12.54 -23.64 -2.97
C GLU A 183 13.38 -24.86 -3.31
N HIS A 184 13.13 -25.43 -4.50
CA HIS A 184 13.94 -26.50 -5.05
C HIS A 184 15.28 -25.92 -5.50
N THR A 185 16.18 -25.76 -4.52
CA THR A 185 17.61 -25.93 -4.82
C THR A 185 17.78 -27.28 -5.48
N ALA A 186 17.94 -27.27 -6.81
CA ALA A 186 18.33 -28.47 -7.52
C ALA A 186 19.59 -29.02 -6.81
N PRO A 187 19.67 -30.33 -6.53
CA PRO A 187 20.89 -30.88 -5.97
C PRO A 187 22.02 -30.47 -6.90
N GLN A 188 23.05 -29.81 -6.37
CA GLN A 188 24.25 -29.53 -7.17
C GLN A 188 24.78 -30.88 -7.62
N THR A 189 24.51 -31.24 -8.87
CA THR A 189 25.15 -32.38 -9.51
C THR A 189 26.62 -32.02 -9.50
N GLY A 190 27.38 -32.78 -8.72
CA GLY A 190 28.79 -32.52 -8.52
C GLY A 190 29.55 -32.69 -9.81
N LEU A 191 29.61 -31.64 -10.64
CA LEU A 191 30.81 -31.34 -11.40
C LEU A 191 31.90 -31.08 -10.36
N PHE A 192 32.53 -32.17 -9.92
CA PHE A 192 33.92 -32.13 -9.51
C PHE A 192 34.67 -31.58 -10.70
N ASP A 193 34.97 -30.27 -10.67
CA ASP A 193 35.70 -29.59 -11.73
C ASP A 193 37.16 -30.05 -11.71
N ALA A 194 37.37 -31.23 -12.28
CA ALA A 194 38.67 -31.87 -12.42
C ALA A 194 39.61 -31.08 -13.35
N THR A 195 39.15 -29.99 -13.98
CA THR A 195 39.98 -29.08 -14.79
C THR A 195 41.21 -28.61 -14.01
N ILE A 196 41.09 -28.33 -12.72
CA ILE A 196 42.24 -27.95 -11.88
C ILE A 196 43.29 -29.08 -11.81
N TRP A 197 42.84 -30.34 -11.67
CA TRP A 197 43.72 -31.51 -11.66
C TRP A 197 44.36 -31.78 -13.02
N TYR A 198 43.62 -31.62 -14.13
CA TYR A 198 44.15 -31.76 -15.48
C TYR A 198 45.17 -30.66 -15.82
N VAL A 199 44.92 -29.41 -15.42
CA VAL A 199 45.86 -28.30 -15.59
C VAL A 199 47.13 -28.54 -14.76
N ALA A 200 47.00 -28.93 -13.49
CA ALA A 200 48.15 -29.25 -12.64
C ALA A 200 49.00 -30.41 -13.19
N GLY A 201 48.36 -31.49 -13.67
CA GLY A 201 49.03 -32.61 -14.31
C GLY A 201 49.72 -32.22 -15.63
N GLY A 202 49.07 -31.39 -16.46
CA GLY A 202 49.63 -30.88 -17.70
C GLY A 202 50.88 -30.02 -17.49
N VAL A 203 50.85 -29.11 -16.50
CA VAL A 203 52.02 -28.29 -16.13
C VAL A 203 53.18 -29.15 -15.64
N LEU A 204 52.91 -30.17 -14.82
CA LEU A 204 53.95 -31.09 -14.33
C LEU A 204 54.65 -31.85 -15.49
N LEU A 205 53.88 -32.35 -16.47
CA LEU A 205 54.43 -33.01 -17.65
C LEU A 205 55.31 -32.09 -18.49
N LEU A 206 54.90 -30.83 -18.68
CA LEU A 206 55.70 -29.83 -19.41
C LEU A 206 57.02 -29.49 -18.70
N VAL A 207 57.03 -29.39 -17.37
CA VAL A 207 58.25 -29.17 -16.58
C VAL A 207 59.21 -30.36 -16.70
N LEU A 208 58.69 -31.60 -16.62
CA LEU A 208 59.51 -32.81 -16.78
C LEU A 208 60.11 -32.93 -18.18
N ALA A 209 59.31 -32.68 -19.22
CA ALA A 209 59.79 -32.67 -20.61
C ALA A 209 60.85 -31.58 -20.85
N GLY A 210 60.63 -30.36 -20.34
CA GLY A 210 61.59 -29.27 -20.42
C GLY A 210 62.91 -29.59 -19.70
N GLY A 211 62.83 -30.20 -18.51
CA GLY A 211 63.99 -30.66 -17.75
C GLY A 211 64.83 -31.70 -18.51
N LEU A 212 64.18 -32.69 -19.13
CA LEU A 212 64.84 -33.70 -19.96
C LEU A 212 65.56 -33.09 -21.19
N VAL A 213 64.91 -32.15 -21.89
CA VAL A 213 65.52 -31.46 -23.05
C VAL A 213 66.73 -30.62 -22.63
N ILE A 214 66.67 -29.94 -21.48
CA ILE A 214 67.80 -29.17 -20.94
C ILE A 214 68.96 -30.09 -20.50
N ALA A 215 68.65 -31.23 -19.88
CA ALA A 215 69.64 -32.23 -19.49
C ALA A 215 70.36 -32.83 -20.71
N ALA A 216 69.61 -33.22 -21.75
CA ALA A 216 70.17 -33.73 -23.00
C ALA A 216 71.10 -32.70 -23.68
N LYS A 217 70.66 -31.43 -23.80
CA LYS A 217 71.49 -30.33 -24.34
C LYS A 217 72.74 -29.99 -23.51
N ARG A 218 72.79 -30.36 -22.23
CA ARG A 218 74.01 -30.27 -21.41
C ARG A 218 74.94 -31.46 -21.61
N HIS A 219 74.41 -32.62 -21.99
CA HIS A 219 75.21 -33.84 -22.22
C HIS A 219 75.92 -33.84 -23.58
N GLU A 220 75.33 -33.24 -24.63
CA GLU A 220 75.99 -33.07 -25.94
C GLU A 220 77.10 -32.00 -25.97
N LYS A 221 77.20 -31.17 -24.92
CA LYS A 221 78.19 -30.07 -24.83
C LYS A 221 79.41 -30.42 -23.98
N LYS A 222 79.73 -31.71 -23.85
CA LYS A 222 80.77 -32.24 -22.98
C LYS A 222 81.59 -33.31 -23.68
#